data_AF-A0A653JGX5-F1
#
_entry.id   AF-A0A653JGX5-F1
#
_cell.length_a   1.000
_cell.length_b   1.000
_cell.length_c   1.000
_cell.angle_alpha   90.00
_cell.angle_beta   90.00
_cell.angle_gamma   90.00
#
_symmetry.space_group_name_H-M   'P 1'
#
loop_
_entity.id
_entity.type
_entity.pdbx_description
1 polymer ?
#
loop_
_entity_poly.entity_id
_entity_poly.type
_entity_poly.pdbx_seq_one_letter_code
_entity_poly.pdbx_strand_id
1 'polypeptide(L)' 'MRTRLAICRKKKRFASEADAIEAAQVATIDLRPYACDRCFQYHLTSRTKGKRRLPDVD' A
#
# COMPACT_ATOMS: atom_id res chain seq x y z
N MET A 1 7.60 -4.20 11.93
CA MET A 1 8.72 -4.33 10.95
C MET A 1 8.90 -2.99 10.27
N ARG A 2 9.99 -2.28 10.57
CA ARG A 2 10.24 -0.93 10.06
C ARG A 2 10.67 -0.96 8.60
N THR A 3 10.08 -0.09 7.78
CA THR A 3 10.40 -0.06 6.34
C THR A 3 11.83 0.46 6.15
N ARG A 4 12.71 -0.33 5.51
CA ARG A 4 14.07 0.12 5.15
C ARG A 4 13.99 1.33 4.20
N LEU A 5 14.89 2.31 4.37
CA LEU A 5 14.92 3.53 3.54
C LEU A 5 14.97 3.22 2.04
N ALA A 6 15.83 2.28 1.63
CA ALA A 6 15.96 1.89 0.23
C ALA A 6 14.64 1.35 -0.36
N ILE A 7 13.83 0.63 0.44
CA ILE A 7 12.53 0.13 0.01
C ILE A 7 11.53 1.28 -0.09
N CYS A 8 11.47 2.15 0.92
CA CYS A 8 10.58 3.32 0.94
C CYS A 8 10.85 4.27 -0.25
N ARG A 9 12.12 4.43 -0.67
CA ARG A 9 12.47 5.24 -1.86
C ARG A 9 12.05 4.60 -3.18
N LYS A 10 12.00 3.26 -3.26
CA LYS A 10 11.60 2.53 -4.48
C LYS A 10 10.08 2.41 -4.64
N LYS A 11 9.31 2.55 -3.56
CA LYS A 11 7.86 2.37 -3.56
C LYS A 11 7.14 3.67 -3.96
N LYS A 12 6.08 3.53 -4.75
CA LYS A 12 5.12 4.62 -5.03
C LYS A 12 4.47 5.06 -3.72
N ARG A 13 4.30 6.37 -3.55
CA ARG A 13 3.79 7.03 -2.34
C ARG A 13 2.42 7.65 -2.63
N PHE A 14 1.50 7.48 -1.69
CA PHE A 14 0.15 8.05 -1.75
C PHE A 14 -0.08 8.91 -0.51
N ALA A 15 -0.73 10.06 -0.69
CA ALA A 15 -0.97 11.02 0.38
C ALA A 15 -2.10 10.54 1.31
N SER A 16 -3.11 9.87 0.76
CA SER A 16 -4.21 9.30 1.53
C SER A 16 -4.30 7.77 1.39
N GLU A 17 -5.03 7.14 2.31
CA GLU A 17 -5.37 5.72 2.21
C GLU A 17 -6.32 5.46 1.02
N ALA A 18 -7.24 6.39 0.75
CA ALA A 18 -8.18 6.28 -0.36
C ALA A 18 -7.46 6.22 -1.72
N ASP A 19 -6.50 7.12 -1.97
CA ASP A 19 -5.72 7.11 -3.22
C ASP A 19 -4.95 5.79 -3.38
N ALA A 20 -4.48 5.23 -2.27
CA ALA A 20 -3.76 3.96 -2.28
C ALA A 20 -4.72 2.78 -2.56
N ILE A 21 -5.94 2.82 -2.03
CA ILE A 21 -6.98 1.81 -2.29
C ILE A 21 -7.37 1.84 -3.77
N GLU A 22 -7.69 3.03 -4.31
CA GLU A 22 -8.04 3.19 -5.72
C GLU A 22 -6.92 2.67 -6.63
N ALA A 23 -5.67 3.04 -6.34
CA ALA A 23 -4.51 2.56 -7.09
C ALA A 23 -4.30 1.04 -6.97
N ALA A 24 -4.73 0.42 -5.88
CA ALA A 24 -4.67 -1.03 -5.69
C ALA A 24 -5.79 -1.75 -6.43
N GLN A 25 -6.98 -1.16 -6.52
CA GLN A 25 -8.14 -1.71 -7.24
C GLN A 25 -7.91 -1.73 -8.75
N VAL A 26 -7.26 -0.70 -9.31
CA VAL A 26 -6.93 -0.65 -10.75
C VAL A 26 -5.68 -1.46 -11.13
N ALA A 27 -4.96 -2.02 -10.15
CA ALA A 27 -3.77 -2.79 -10.42
C ALA A 27 -4.12 -4.18 -10.97
N THR A 28 -3.31 -4.68 -11.90
CA THR A 28 -3.47 -6.03 -12.47
C THR A 28 -3.07 -7.16 -11.52
N ILE A 29 -2.49 -6.82 -10.37
CA ILE A 29 -2.03 -7.75 -9.33
C ILE A 29 -2.62 -7.36 -7.99
N ASP A 30 -2.86 -8.35 -7.11
CA ASP A 30 -3.40 -8.12 -5.77
C ASP A 30 -2.42 -7.31 -4.91
N LEU A 31 -2.75 -6.03 -4.70
CA LEU A 31 -2.02 -5.10 -3.87
C LEU A 31 -2.86 -4.66 -2.68
N ARG A 32 -2.20 -4.45 -1.55
CA ARG A 32 -2.82 -3.94 -0.33
C ARG A 32 -2.10 -2.68 0.15
N PRO A 33 -2.84 -1.63 0.55
CA PRO A 33 -2.25 -0.45 1.14
C PRO A 33 -1.71 -0.75 2.54
N TYR A 34 -0.66 -0.03 2.93
CA TYR A 34 -0.20 0.03 4.30
C TYR A 34 0.42 1.39 4.61
N ALA A 35 0.17 1.88 5.84
CA ALA A 35 0.81 3.08 6.35
C ALA A 35 2.30 2.82 6.58
N CYS A 36 3.16 3.66 6.01
CA CYS A 36 4.59 3.57 6.18
C CYS A 36 5.02 4.29 7.46
N ASP A 37 5.66 3.54 8.35
CA ASP A 37 6.23 4.04 9.60
C ASP A 37 7.47 4.92 9.44
N ARG A 38 7.89 5.18 8.20
CA ARG A 38 9.07 5.99 7.86
C ARG A 38 8.73 7.32 7.23
N CYS A 39 7.97 7.32 6.14
CA CYS A 39 7.59 8.54 5.43
C CYS A 39 6.19 9.04 5.81
N PHE A 40 5.47 8.31 6.67
CA PHE A 40 4.10 8.64 7.09
C PHE A 40 3.10 8.77 5.94
N GLN A 41 3.43 8.16 4.79
CA GLN A 41 2.57 8.05 3.61
C GLN A 41 2.13 6.59 3.40
N TYR A 42 1.22 6.38 2.45
CA TYR A 42 0.71 5.06 2.13
C TYR A 42 1.50 4.42 0.97
N HIS A 43 1.73 3.12 1.09
CA HIS A 43 2.44 2.29 0.11
C HIS A 43 1.66 1.03 -0.21
N LEU A 44 1.97 0.41 -1.36
CA LEU A 44 1.38 -0.86 -1.78
C LEU A 44 2.30 -2.05 -1.55
N THR A 45 1.71 -3.16 -1.12
CA THR A 45 2.37 -4.45 -0.94
C THR A 45 1.53 -5.58 -1.50
N SER A 46 2.17 -6.54 -2.18
CA SER A 46 1.54 -7.79 -2.60
C SER A 46 1.45 -8.83 -1.49
N ARG A 47 1.94 -8.54 -0.28
CA ARG A 47 1.83 -9.48 0.84
C ARG A 47 0.36 -9.61 1.25
N THR A 48 -0.13 -10.84 1.23
CA THR A 48 -1.49 -11.21 1.63
C THR A 48 -1.58 -11.51 3.13
N LYS A 49 -0.57 -12.20 3.69
CA LYS A 49 -0.57 -12.62 5.09
C LYS A 49 -0.54 -11.42 6.05
N GLY A 50 -1.53 -11.36 6.95
CA GLY A 50 -1.62 -10.33 7.98
C GLY A 50 -1.97 -8.93 7.45
N LYS A 51 -2.57 -8.86 6.25
CA LYS A 51 -3.05 -7.60 5.65
C LYS A 51 -4.55 -7.68 5.42
N ARG A 52 -5.23 -6.55 5.65
CA ARG A 52 -6.67 -6.44 5.37
C ARG A 52 -6.90 -6.54 3.87
N ARG A 53 -7.99 -7.20 3.49
CA ARG A 53 -8.46 -7.17 2.10
C ARG A 53 -8.88 -5.76 1.73
N LEU A 54 -8.76 -5.43 0.45
CA LEU A 54 -9.38 -4.21 -0.08
C LEU A 54 -10.90 -4.32 0.11
N PRO A 55 -11.60 -3.18 0.30
CA PRO A 55 -13.06 -3.19 0.24
C PRO A 55 -13.49 -3.67 -1.15
N ASP A 56 -14.46 -4.58 -1.19
CA ASP A 56 -15.17 -4.93 -2.41
C ASP A 56 -15.84 -3.67 -2.96
N VAL A 57 -15.71 -3.46 -4.27
CA VAL A 57 -16.50 -2.48 -5.01
C VAL A 57 -17.73 -3.22 -5.52
N ASP A 58 -18.89 -2.93 -4.93
CA ASP A 58 -20.22 -3.41 -5.38
C ASP A 58 -20.52 -2.94 -6.81
#